data_AF-A0A6A8MA30-F1
#
_entry.id   AF-A0A6A8MA30-F1
#
_cell.length_a   1.000
_cell.length_b   1.000
_cell.length_c   1.000
_cell.angle_alpha   90.00
_cell.angle_beta   90.00
_cell.angle_gamma   90.00
#
_symmetry.space_group_name_H-M   'P 1'
#
loop_
_entity.id
_entity.type
_entity.pdbx_description
1 polymer ?
#
loop_
_entity_poly.entity_id
_entity_poly.type
_entity_poly.pdbx_seq_one_letter_code
_entity_poly.pdbx_strand_id
1 'polypeptide(L)'
;MMPSKKHEEIEPKKRKQKAFTLMEMVVVVAIIAVLVLLISPNLWAQKESATKKADEAFMTTLQTQVELYRSDNDKAPADFAEMKDKNYLTAKQLKQINDKKITLADVTGAK
;
A
#
# COMPACT_ATOMS: atom_id res chain seq x y z
N MET A 1 -65.12 41.77 -46.54
CA MET A 1 -64.13 42.59 -45.81
C MET A 1 -64.22 42.16 -44.35
N MET A 2 -63.25 41.55 -43.65
CA MET A 2 -61.82 41.31 -43.81
C MET A 2 -61.44 39.91 -43.26
N PRO A 3 -60.32 39.31 -43.68
CA PRO A 3 -59.82 38.04 -43.13
C PRO A 3 -59.09 38.24 -41.78
N SER A 4 -59.48 37.50 -40.75
CA SER A 4 -58.75 37.44 -39.47
C SER A 4 -57.58 36.46 -39.60
N LYS A 5 -56.36 36.96 -39.37
CA LYS A 5 -55.10 36.20 -39.47
C LYS A 5 -55.11 35.05 -38.46
N LYS A 6 -54.77 33.84 -38.93
CA LYS A 6 -54.51 32.70 -38.04
C LYS A 6 -53.25 33.01 -37.22
N HIS A 7 -53.38 32.94 -35.89
CA HIS A 7 -52.24 32.91 -34.98
C HIS A 7 -51.55 31.56 -35.14
N GLU A 8 -50.40 31.56 -35.80
CA GLU A 8 -49.53 30.40 -35.89
C GLU A 8 -48.77 30.32 -34.56
N GLU A 9 -49.22 29.41 -33.69
CA GLU A 9 -48.62 29.12 -32.39
C GLU A 9 -47.25 28.48 -32.61
N ILE A 10 -46.18 29.21 -32.25
CA ILE A 10 -44.81 28.73 -32.39
C ILE A 10 -44.55 27.73 -31.25
N GLU A 11 -44.80 26.45 -31.49
CA GLU A 11 -44.43 25.40 -30.55
C GLU A 11 -42.90 25.35 -30.37
N PRO A 12 -42.38 25.52 -29.14
CA PRO A 12 -40.94 25.49 -28.89
C PRO A 12 -40.41 24.06 -29.13
N LYS A 13 -39.59 23.91 -30.17
CA LYS A 13 -38.95 22.64 -30.55
C LYS A 13 -38.01 22.17 -29.42
N LYS A 14 -38.49 21.23 -28.59
CA LYS A 14 -37.68 20.64 -27.50
C LYS A 14 -36.41 20.00 -28.09
N ARG A 15 -35.25 20.57 -27.75
CA ARG A 15 -33.95 20.00 -28.13
C ARG A 15 -33.77 18.68 -27.39
N LYS A 16 -33.63 17.57 -28.13
CA LYS A 16 -33.31 16.27 -27.54
C LYS A 16 -31.89 16.32 -26.96
N GLN A 17 -31.79 16.42 -25.65
CA GLN A 17 -30.54 16.24 -24.91
C GLN A 17 -30.16 14.76 -25.04
N LYS A 18 -28.99 14.46 -25.62
CA LYS A 18 -28.47 13.09 -25.65
C LYS A 18 -28.05 12.73 -24.22
N ALA A 19 -28.82 11.88 -23.57
CA ALA A 19 -28.50 11.41 -22.23
C ALA A 19 -27.54 10.21 -22.30
N PHE A 20 -26.64 10.16 -21.33
CA PHE A 20 -25.71 9.07 -21.06
C PHE A 20 -26.48 7.75 -20.92
N THR A 21 -26.06 6.72 -21.64
CA THR A 21 -26.76 5.42 -21.60
C THR A 21 -26.18 4.52 -20.51
N LEU A 22 -26.99 3.60 -19.97
CA LEU A 22 -26.48 2.59 -19.05
C LEU A 22 -25.40 1.71 -19.69
N MET A 23 -25.52 1.42 -20.99
CA MET A 23 -24.51 0.66 -21.73
C MET A 23 -23.14 1.35 -21.71
N GLU A 24 -23.11 2.67 -21.78
CA GLU A 24 -21.88 3.45 -21.73
C GLU A 24 -21.18 3.31 -20.38
N MET A 25 -21.92 3.31 -19.27
CA MET A 25 -21.36 3.03 -17.94
C MET A 25 -20.88 1.58 -17.81
N VAL A 26 -21.60 0.60 -18.37
CA VAL A 26 -21.22 -0.81 -18.30
C VAL A 26 -19.90 -1.06 -19.04
N VAL A 27 -19.74 -0.49 -20.24
CA VAL A 27 -18.49 -0.60 -21.00
C VAL A 27 -17.32 0.05 -20.26
N VAL A 28 -17.53 1.22 -19.64
CA VAL A 28 -16.49 1.89 -18.83
C VAL A 28 -16.06 1.04 -17.64
N VAL A 29 -17.01 0.50 -16.87
CA VAL A 29 -16.70 -0.37 -15.72
C VAL A 29 -16.00 -1.66 -16.18
N ALA A 30 -16.41 -2.22 -17.31
CA ALA A 30 -15.74 -3.39 -17.90
C ALA A 30 -14.28 -3.09 -18.26
N ILE A 31 -13.99 -1.95 -18.88
CA ILE A 31 -12.61 -1.54 -19.20
C ILE A 31 -11.79 -1.34 -17.93
N ILE A 32 -12.33 -0.65 -16.91
CA ILE A 32 -11.63 -0.44 -15.62
C ILE A 32 -11.33 -1.79 -14.95
N ALA A 33 -12.27 -2.73 -14.96
CA ALA A 33 -12.06 -4.06 -14.38
C ALA A 33 -10.90 -4.80 -15.06
N VAL A 34 -10.82 -4.77 -16.40
CA VAL A 34 -9.70 -5.38 -17.16
C VAL A 34 -8.37 -4.72 -16.79
N LEU A 35 -8.32 -3.38 -16.71
CA LEU A 35 -7.10 -2.65 -16.33
C LEU A 35 -6.63 -3.01 -14.92
N VAL A 36 -7.55 -3.10 -13.95
CA VAL A 36 -7.22 -3.51 -12.58
C VAL A 36 -6.66 -4.93 -12.54
N LEU A 37 -7.24 -5.87 -13.30
CA LEU A 37 -6.74 -7.24 -13.37
C LEU A 37 -5.32 -7.32 -13.95
N LEU A 38 -4.99 -6.48 -14.94
CA LEU A 38 -3.63 -6.42 -15.50
C LEU A 38 -2.61 -5.80 -14.52
N ILE A 39 -3.04 -4.82 -13.73
CA ILE A 39 -2.16 -4.09 -12.77
C ILE A 39 -2.00 -4.85 -11.44
N SER A 40 -3.05 -5.54 -10.96
CA SER A 40 -3.09 -6.26 -9.68
C SER A 40 -1.90 -7.21 -9.44
N PRO A 41 -1.50 -8.10 -10.39
CA PRO A 41 -0.37 -9.01 -10.15
C PRO A 41 0.94 -8.24 -9.95
N ASN A 42 1.14 -7.14 -10.69
CA ASN A 42 2.34 -6.32 -10.57
C ASN A 42 2.37 -5.55 -9.23
N LEU A 43 1.24 -5.05 -8.76
CA LEU A 43 1.14 -4.36 -7.45
C LEU A 43 1.42 -5.31 -6.27
N TRP A 44 0.92 -6.54 -6.31
CA TRP A 44 1.20 -7.53 -5.26
C TRP A 44 2.68 -7.92 -5.22
N ALA A 45 3.29 -8.19 -6.37
CA ALA A 45 4.72 -8.50 -6.47
C ALA A 45 5.61 -7.35 -5.98
N GLN A 46 5.24 -6.10 -6.29
CA GLN A 46 5.96 -4.91 -5.80
C GLN A 46 5.82 -4.74 -4.29
N LYS A 47 4.61 -4.94 -3.73
CA LYS A 47 4.37 -4.86 -2.28
C LYS A 47 5.15 -5.93 -1.53
N GLU A 48 5.18 -7.17 -2.03
CA GLU A 48 5.96 -8.25 -1.43
C GLU A 48 7.46 -7.93 -1.49
N SER A 49 7.96 -7.49 -2.64
CA SER A 49 9.37 -7.13 -2.82
C SER A 49 9.78 -5.97 -1.91
N ALA A 50 8.93 -4.96 -1.75
CA ALA A 50 9.15 -3.85 -0.82
C ALA A 50 9.17 -4.34 0.64
N THR A 51 8.29 -5.27 1.00
CA THR A 51 8.26 -5.87 2.34
C THR A 51 9.54 -6.66 2.61
N LYS A 52 10.01 -7.47 1.64
CA LYS A 52 11.28 -8.20 1.75
C LYS A 52 12.47 -7.27 1.94
N LYS A 53 12.59 -6.22 1.13
CA LYS A 53 13.66 -5.21 1.29
C LYS A 53 13.59 -4.48 2.64
N ALA A 54 12.39 -4.19 3.14
CA ALA A 54 12.23 -3.58 4.45
C ALA A 54 12.68 -4.53 5.56
N ASP A 55 12.38 -5.82 5.44
CA ASP A 55 12.80 -6.86 6.38
C ASP A 55 14.32 -7.09 6.33
N GLU A 56 14.93 -7.08 5.15
CA GLU A 56 16.40 -7.14 4.99
C GLU A 56 17.08 -5.94 5.67
N ALA A 57 16.62 -4.72 5.40
CA ALA A 57 17.15 -3.51 6.03
C ALA A 57 16.95 -3.51 7.55
N PHE A 58 15.83 -4.06 8.01
CA PHE A 58 15.57 -4.25 9.43
C PHE A 58 16.58 -5.23 10.06
N MET A 59 16.84 -6.37 9.41
CA MET A 59 17.85 -7.32 9.87
C MET A 59 19.25 -6.70 9.90
N THR A 60 19.65 -5.95 8.88
CA THR A 60 20.93 -5.21 8.90
C THR A 60 21.01 -4.22 10.06
N THR A 61 19.91 -3.52 10.34
CA THR A 61 19.85 -2.61 11.50
C THR A 61 20.05 -3.37 12.81
N LEU A 62 19.37 -4.51 12.99
CA LEU A 62 19.55 -5.34 14.18
C LEU A 62 20.98 -5.87 14.31
N GLN A 63 21.60 -6.29 13.20
CA GLN A 63 23.00 -6.70 13.18
C GLN A 63 23.92 -5.59 13.66
N THR A 64 23.73 -4.36 13.16
CA THR A 64 24.48 -3.20 13.63
C THR A 64 24.26 -2.96 15.12
N GLN A 65 23.02 -3.07 15.63
CA GLN A 65 22.76 -2.88 17.07
C GLN A 65 23.41 -3.97 17.93
N VAL A 66 23.43 -5.23 17.47
CA VAL A 66 24.13 -6.32 18.16
C VAL A 66 25.63 -6.09 18.17
N GLU A 67 26.20 -5.65 17.05
CA GLU A 67 27.64 -5.35 16.96
C GLU A 67 28.03 -4.14 17.83
N LEU A 68 27.19 -3.10 17.88
CA LEU A 68 27.39 -1.97 18.79
C LEU A 68 27.35 -2.42 20.26
N TYR A 69 26.36 -3.22 20.64
CA TYR A 69 26.30 -3.81 21.98
C TYR A 69 27.58 -4.58 22.29
N ARG A 70 28.04 -5.42 21.34
CA ARG A 70 29.26 -6.23 21.49
C ARG A 70 30.51 -5.36 21.65
N SER A 71 30.62 -4.29 20.87
CA SER A 71 31.71 -3.33 20.95
C SER A 71 31.76 -2.61 22.30
N ASP A 72 30.60 -2.31 22.89
CA ASP A 72 30.53 -1.56 24.15
C ASP A 72 30.66 -2.44 25.41
N ASN A 73 30.33 -3.73 25.31
CA ASN A 73 30.25 -4.62 26.46
C ASN A 73 31.21 -5.82 26.38
N ASP A 74 32.04 -5.90 25.33
CA ASP A 74 32.94 -7.02 25.01
C ASP A 74 32.27 -8.41 24.95
N LYS A 75 30.94 -8.45 24.90
CA LYS A 75 30.12 -9.66 24.97
C LYS A 75 28.90 -9.55 24.06
N ALA A 76 28.45 -10.68 23.53
CA ALA A 76 27.18 -10.71 22.80
C ALA A 76 26.01 -10.49 23.78
N PRO A 77 24.92 -9.83 23.34
CA PRO A 77 23.71 -9.69 24.14
C PRO A 77 23.08 -11.06 24.39
N ALA A 78 22.56 -11.29 25.60
CA ALA A 78 21.91 -12.57 25.95
C ALA A 78 20.53 -12.70 25.29
N ASP A 79 19.79 -11.60 25.20
CA ASP A 79 18.51 -11.51 24.53
C ASP A 79 18.23 -10.09 24.00
N PHE A 80 17.17 -9.93 23.20
CA PHE A 80 16.75 -8.62 22.71
C PHE A 80 16.14 -7.74 23.83
N ALA A 81 15.78 -8.32 24.98
CA ALA A 81 15.26 -7.57 26.12
C ALA A 81 16.38 -6.80 26.82
N GLU A 82 17.56 -7.41 27.00
CA GLU A 82 18.78 -6.78 27.51
C GLU A 82 19.21 -5.63 26.61
N MET A 83 19.11 -5.80 25.28
CA MET A 83 19.39 -4.73 24.33
C MET A 83 18.39 -3.56 24.44
N LYS A 84 17.12 -3.84 24.75
CA LYS A 84 16.13 -2.77 25.03
C LYS A 84 16.44 -2.06 26.34
N ASP A 85 16.75 -2.80 27.40
CA ASP A 85 17.03 -2.25 28.73
C ASP A 85 18.27 -1.36 28.72
N LYS A 86 19.26 -1.68 27.88
CA LYS A 86 20.44 -0.84 27.62
C LYS A 86 20.26 0.20 26.51
N ASN A 87 19.04 0.44 26.04
CA ASN A 87 18.68 1.45 25.03
C ASN A 87 19.24 1.23 23.60
N TYR A 88 19.71 0.04 23.25
CA TYR A 88 20.11 -0.30 21.86
C TYR A 88 18.90 -0.61 20.96
N LEU A 89 17.76 -1.01 21.55
CA LEU A 89 16.53 -1.28 20.82
C LEU A 89 15.36 -0.45 21.33
N THR A 90 14.58 0.07 20.40
CA THR A 90 13.31 0.76 20.71
C THR A 90 12.19 -0.24 20.98
N ALA A 91 11.17 0.19 21.74
CA ALA A 91 9.97 -0.61 21.98
C ALA A 91 9.25 -1.04 20.68
N LYS A 92 9.36 -0.23 19.61
CA LYS A 92 8.81 -0.55 18.29
C LYS A 92 9.56 -1.71 17.63
N GLN A 93 10.89 -1.67 17.67
CA GLN A 93 11.72 -2.76 17.14
C GLN A 93 11.48 -4.07 17.90
N LEU A 94 11.36 -4.02 19.23
CA LEU A 94 11.07 -5.22 20.03
C LEU A 94 9.71 -5.85 19.67
N LYS A 95 8.68 -5.03 19.44
CA LYS A 95 7.39 -5.53 18.94
C LYS A 95 7.52 -6.19 17.58
N GLN A 96 8.24 -5.55 16.65
CA GLN A 96 8.47 -6.11 15.31
C GLN A 96 9.25 -7.43 15.34
N ILE A 97 10.24 -7.56 16.23
CA ILE A 97 10.98 -8.79 16.46
C ILE A 97 10.05 -9.90 16.94
N ASN A 98 9.19 -9.60 17.93
CA ASN A 98 8.24 -10.57 18.48
C ASN A 98 7.17 -10.98 17.45
N ASP A 99 6.62 -10.03 16.71
CA ASP A 99 5.60 -10.29 15.68
C ASP A 99 6.17 -11.13 14.53
N LYS A 100 7.42 -10.86 14.12
CA LYS A 100 8.13 -11.61 13.07
C LYS A 100 8.84 -12.86 13.59
N LYS A 101 8.80 -13.13 14.90
CA LYS A 101 9.51 -14.24 15.59
C LYS A 101 11.00 -14.32 15.25
N ILE A 102 11.64 -13.16 15.10
CA ILE A 102 13.08 -13.07 14.80
C ILE A 102 13.84 -13.47 16.06
N THR A 103 14.80 -14.38 15.93
CA THR A 103 15.69 -14.79 17.02
C THR A 103 17.06 -14.13 16.88
N LEU A 104 17.84 -14.07 17.97
CA LEU A 104 19.21 -13.57 17.90
C LEU A 104 20.10 -14.40 16.97
N ALA A 105 19.83 -15.70 16.84
CA ALA A 105 20.56 -16.58 15.92
C ALA A 105 20.38 -16.15 14.46
N ASP A 106 19.17 -15.69 14.10
CA ASP A 106 18.87 -15.18 12.75
C ASP A 106 19.63 -13.89 12.44
N VAL A 107 19.91 -13.08 13.47
CA VAL A 107 20.60 -11.80 13.34
C VAL A 107 22.12 -12.01 13.32
N THR A 108 22.66 -12.83 14.22
CA THR A 108 24.11 -13.07 14.34
C THR A 108 24.66 -14.07 13.32
N GLY A 109 23.81 -14.64 12.47
CA GLY A 109 24.22 -15.57 11.41
C GLY A 109 24.63 -16.95 11.93
N ALA A 110 24.33 -17.29 13.18
CA ALA A 110 24.59 -18.60 13.75
C ALA A 110 23.47 -19.57 13.31
N LYS A 111 23.68 -20.25 12.18
CA LYS A 111 23.04 -21.55 11.90
C LYS A 111 23.86 -22.67 12.52
#